data_AF-A0A536QIS0-F1
#
_entry.id   AF-A0A536QIS0-F1
#
_cell.length_a   1.000
_cell.length_b   1.000
_cell.length_c   1.000
_cell.angle_alpha   90.00
_cell.angle_beta   90.00
_cell.angle_gamma   90.00
#
_symmetry.space_group_name_H-M   'P 1'
#
loop_
_entity.id
_entity.type
_entity.pdbx_description
1 polymer ?
#
loop_
_entity_poly.entity_id
_entity_poly.type
_entity_poly.pdbx_seq_one_letter_code
_entity_poly.pdbx_strand_id
1 'polypeptide(L)'
;MDLDRLLPGVIGAFVGVVGWLMVGLFIQRRQFLRQARNAARAVYFELDVNRMNVEVARDYGSFTPLNRSSFERLLPELATLIGPGELRTIVSAYIAHAGYQQASTDSELPPEVRREALAAILAAHVDALEVLRRCAFSRAERRGLDGADERNDSTRSEGVPTRETLS
;
A
#
# COMPACT_ATOMS: atom_id res chain seq x y z
N MET A 1 -18.62 21.77 -58.54
CA MET A 1 -17.45 22.42 -57.89
C MET A 1 -17.54 22.46 -56.36
N ASP A 2 -18.64 22.00 -55.72
CA ASP A 2 -18.72 21.94 -54.24
C ASP A 2 -18.18 20.65 -53.61
N LEU A 3 -18.26 19.50 -54.31
CA LEU A 3 -17.81 18.21 -53.76
C LEU A 3 -16.30 18.20 -53.43
N ASP A 4 -15.48 18.84 -54.27
CA ASP A 4 -14.01 18.90 -54.10
C ASP A 4 -13.57 19.72 -52.88
N ARG A 5 -14.45 20.58 -52.34
CA ARG A 5 -14.23 21.34 -51.11
C ARG A 5 -14.88 20.69 -49.89
N LEU A 6 -15.98 19.95 -50.11
CA LEU A 6 -16.74 19.25 -49.06
C LEU A 6 -15.96 18.04 -48.52
N LEU A 7 -15.31 17.27 -49.40
CA LEU A 7 -14.51 16.10 -49.02
C LEU A 7 -13.36 16.44 -48.05
N PRO A 8 -12.47 17.43 -48.33
CA PRO A 8 -11.42 17.80 -47.39
C PRO A 8 -11.97 18.41 -46.08
N GLY A 9 -13.11 19.11 -46.14
CA GLY A 9 -13.78 19.63 -44.93
C GLY A 9 -14.28 18.53 -43.99
N VAL A 10 -14.91 17.48 -44.53
CA VAL A 10 -15.39 16.33 -43.73
C VAL A 10 -14.23 15.52 -43.17
N ILE A 11 -13.18 15.28 -43.97
CA ILE A 11 -11.98 14.58 -43.51
C ILE A 11 -11.30 15.39 -42.39
N GLY A 12 -11.18 16.71 -42.54
CA GLY A 12 -10.64 17.59 -41.50
C GLY A 12 -11.45 17.57 -40.20
N ALA A 13 -12.79 17.62 -40.29
CA ALA A 13 -13.67 17.53 -39.14
C ALA A 13 -13.57 16.16 -38.43
N PHE A 14 -13.52 15.06 -39.19
CA PHE A 14 -13.37 13.72 -38.65
C PHE A 14 -12.02 13.54 -37.93
N VAL A 15 -10.92 13.96 -38.55
CA VAL A 15 -9.57 13.94 -37.94
C VAL A 15 -9.53 14.82 -36.69
N GLY A 16 -10.18 15.99 -36.71
CA GLY A 16 -10.30 16.87 -35.55
C GLY A 16 -11.01 16.20 -34.37
N VAL A 17 -12.17 15.57 -34.60
CA VAL A 17 -12.93 14.86 -33.56
C VAL A 17 -12.16 13.66 -33.01
N VAL A 18 -11.58 12.83 -33.88
CA VAL A 18 -10.79 11.66 -33.47
C VAL A 18 -9.55 12.09 -32.69
N GLY A 19 -8.85 13.13 -33.16
CA GLY A 19 -7.69 13.70 -32.48
C GLY A 19 -8.05 14.21 -31.08
N TRP A 20 -9.16 14.94 -30.94
CA TRP A 20 -9.62 15.45 -29.65
C TRP A 20 -10.03 14.33 -28.69
N LEU A 21 -10.74 13.31 -29.18
CA LEU A 21 -11.10 12.12 -28.38
C LEU A 21 -9.84 11.39 -27.88
N MET A 22 -8.83 11.22 -28.74
CA MET A 22 -7.56 10.60 -28.36
C MET A 22 -6.84 11.40 -27.27
N VAL A 23 -6.80 12.73 -27.38
CA VAL A 23 -6.22 13.61 -26.35
C VAL A 23 -6.99 13.49 -25.03
N GLY A 24 -8.33 13.51 -25.09
CA GLY A 24 -9.19 13.33 -23.91
C GLY A 24 -8.91 12.01 -23.19
N LEU A 25 -8.90 10.89 -23.93
CA LEU A 25 -8.58 9.57 -23.39
C LEU A 25 -7.17 9.51 -22.79
N PHE A 26 -6.20 10.14 -23.44
CA PHE A 26 -4.82 10.16 -22.96
C PHE A 26 -4.69 10.91 -21.62
N ILE A 27 -5.30 12.10 -21.50
CA ILE A 27 -5.28 12.89 -20.27
C ILE A 27 -6.02 12.16 -19.15
N GLN A 28 -7.20 11.63 -19.45
CA GLN A 28 -8.04 10.91 -18.50
C GLN A 28 -7.31 9.68 -17.95
N ARG A 29 -6.67 8.88 -18.81
CA ARG A 29 -5.87 7.72 -18.39
C ARG A 29 -4.73 8.12 -17.46
N ARG A 30 -4.06 9.24 -17.73
CA ARG A 30 -2.96 9.74 -16.89
C ARG A 30 -3.45 10.20 -15.51
N GLN A 31 -4.64 10.79 -15.43
CA GLN A 31 -5.25 11.17 -14.16
C GLN A 31 -5.62 9.95 -13.32
N PHE A 32 -6.26 8.94 -13.91
CA PHE A 32 -6.57 7.70 -13.20
C PHE A 32 -5.34 7.00 -12.65
N LEU A 33 -4.27 6.89 -13.44
CA LEU A 33 -3.01 6.29 -12.97
C LEU A 33 -2.39 7.05 -11.80
N ARG A 34 -2.49 8.39 -11.79
CA ARG A 34 -2.01 9.21 -10.67
C ARG A 34 -2.87 9.00 -9.42
N GLN A 35 -4.18 8.99 -9.58
CA GLN A 35 -5.11 8.74 -8.48
C GLN A 35 -4.88 7.36 -7.87
N ALA A 36 -4.76 6.32 -8.69
CA ALA A 36 -4.51 4.96 -8.23
C ALA A 36 -3.16 4.80 -7.53
N ARG A 37 -2.10 5.48 -7.99
CA ARG A 37 -0.82 5.50 -7.27
C ARG A 37 -0.92 6.20 -5.93
N ASN A 38 -1.60 7.34 -5.86
CA ASN A 38 -1.79 8.05 -4.59
C ASN A 38 -2.64 7.22 -3.61
N ALA A 39 -3.65 6.51 -4.11
CA ALA A 39 -4.41 5.55 -3.34
C ALA A 39 -3.52 4.43 -2.78
N ALA A 40 -2.68 3.84 -3.63
CA ALA A 40 -1.73 2.81 -3.21
C ALA A 40 -0.71 3.30 -2.16
N ARG A 41 -0.27 4.56 -2.24
CA ARG A 41 0.60 5.17 -1.21
C ARG A 41 -0.12 5.36 0.13
N ALA A 42 -1.38 5.80 0.11
CA ALA A 42 -2.16 5.95 1.33
C ALA A 42 -2.34 4.59 2.05
N VAL A 43 -2.64 3.55 1.27
CA VAL A 43 -2.76 2.18 1.79
C VAL A 43 -1.41 1.63 2.26
N TYR A 44 -0.31 1.94 1.57
CA TYR A 44 1.04 1.60 2.02
C TYR A 44 1.33 2.15 3.41
N PHE A 45 1.09 3.43 3.66
CA PHE A 45 1.38 4.04 4.96
C PHE A 45 0.43 3.54 6.07
N GLU A 46 -0.85 3.31 5.76
CA GLU A 46 -1.76 2.67 6.71
C GLU A 46 -1.27 1.27 7.11
N LEU A 47 -0.86 0.47 6.13
CA LEU A 47 -0.39 -0.89 6.36
C LEU A 47 0.96 -0.92 7.09
N ASP A 48 1.83 0.05 6.85
CA ASP A 48 3.13 0.17 7.54
C ASP A 48 2.94 0.51 9.03
N VAL A 49 2.02 1.42 9.36
CA VAL A 49 1.64 1.69 10.75
C VAL A 49 1.04 0.44 11.41
N ASN A 50 0.17 -0.29 10.70
CA ASN A 50 -0.37 -1.55 11.20
C ASN A 50 0.73 -2.59 11.45
N ARG A 51 1.71 -2.72 10.54
CA ARG A 51 2.88 -3.60 10.71
C ARG A 51 3.61 -3.29 12.01
N MET A 52 3.90 -2.01 12.28
CA MET A 52 4.57 -1.60 13.53
C MET A 52 3.74 -1.96 14.76
N ASN A 53 2.41 -1.79 14.71
CA ASN A 53 1.52 -2.19 15.81
C ASN A 53 1.50 -3.71 16.03
N VAL A 54 1.60 -4.50 14.96
CA VAL A 54 1.71 -5.97 15.05
C VAL A 54 3.05 -6.38 15.65
N GLU A 55 4.15 -5.73 15.25
CA GLU A 55 5.49 -5.96 15.80
C GLU A 55 5.52 -5.66 17.31
N VAL A 56 4.98 -4.50 17.72
CA VAL A 56 4.89 -4.12 19.14
C VAL A 56 4.02 -5.11 19.94
N ALA A 57 2.91 -5.58 19.38
CA ALA A 57 2.08 -6.58 20.02
C ALA A 57 2.80 -7.92 20.18
N ARG A 58 3.60 -8.33 19.18
CA ARG A 58 4.37 -9.58 19.22
C ARG A 58 5.47 -9.55 20.27
N ASP A 59 6.18 -8.42 20.33
CA ASP A 59 7.41 -8.31 21.13
C ASP A 59 7.10 -7.91 22.58
N TYR A 60 6.07 -7.08 22.79
CA TYR A 60 5.74 -6.50 24.10
C TYR A 60 4.34 -6.85 24.62
N GLY A 61 3.51 -7.54 23.83
CA GLY A 61 2.13 -7.86 24.23
C GLY A 61 1.20 -6.65 24.32
N SER A 62 1.60 -5.50 23.77
CA SER A 62 0.80 -4.28 23.75
C SER A 62 0.01 -4.19 22.45
N PHE A 63 -1.32 -4.26 22.54
CA PHE A 63 -2.20 -4.30 21.38
C PHE A 63 -2.82 -2.93 21.09
N THR A 64 -2.62 -2.46 19.87
CA THR A 64 -3.23 -1.23 19.34
C THR A 64 -4.20 -1.61 18.23
N PRO A 65 -5.41 -1.02 18.17
CA PRO A 65 -6.35 -1.30 17.08
C PRO A 65 -5.75 -1.03 15.69
N LEU A 66 -5.86 -2.00 14.80
CA LEU A 66 -5.42 -1.88 13.40
C LEU A 66 -6.46 -1.12 12.57
N ASN A 67 -5.99 -0.26 11.66
CA ASN A 67 -6.85 0.56 10.79
C ASN A 67 -7.09 -0.15 9.43
N ARG A 68 -8.27 0.04 8.85
CA ARG A 68 -8.63 -0.45 7.50
C ARG A 68 -9.32 0.58 6.60
N SER A 69 -9.48 1.81 7.09
CA SER A 69 -10.33 2.83 6.48
C SER A 69 -9.84 3.27 5.10
N SER A 70 -8.53 3.39 4.91
CA SER A 70 -7.94 3.78 3.64
C SER A 70 -8.10 2.66 2.63
N PHE A 71 -7.81 1.41 3.04
CA PHE A 71 -7.96 0.25 2.16
C PHE A 71 -9.39 0.07 1.66
N GLU A 72 -10.39 0.09 2.55
CA GLU A 72 -11.79 -0.07 2.14
C GLU A 72 -12.27 1.02 1.20
N ARG A 73 -11.90 2.27 1.50
CA ARG A 73 -12.29 3.43 0.71
C ARG A 73 -11.63 3.46 -0.66
N LEU A 74 -10.39 2.99 -0.77
CA LEU A 74 -9.53 3.12 -1.96
C LEU A 74 -9.36 1.80 -2.74
N LEU A 75 -10.09 0.75 -2.35
CA LEU A 75 -10.08 -0.54 -3.01
C LEU A 75 -10.43 -0.43 -4.51
N PRO A 76 -11.43 0.37 -4.94
CA PRO A 76 -11.73 0.52 -6.36
C PRO A 76 -10.54 1.07 -7.15
N GLU A 77 -9.86 2.10 -6.64
CA GLU A 77 -8.69 2.70 -7.27
C GLU A 77 -7.51 1.73 -7.32
N LEU A 78 -7.27 0.98 -6.25
CA LEU A 78 -6.23 -0.06 -6.21
C LEU A 78 -6.44 -1.11 -7.30
N ALA A 79 -7.68 -1.57 -7.50
CA ALA A 79 -8.03 -2.57 -8.49
C ALA A 79 -7.77 -2.12 -9.94
N THR A 80 -7.67 -0.80 -10.19
CA THR A 80 -7.30 -0.27 -11.51
C THR A 80 -5.79 -0.30 -11.79
N LEU A 81 -4.97 -0.43 -10.74
CA LEU A 81 -3.51 -0.37 -10.83
C LEU A 81 -2.85 -1.73 -10.59
N ILE A 82 -3.44 -2.57 -9.74
CA ILE A 82 -2.84 -3.79 -9.20
C ILE A 82 -3.52 -5.02 -9.81
N GLY A 83 -2.73 -6.00 -10.23
CA GLY A 83 -3.26 -7.26 -10.76
C GLY A 83 -3.97 -8.11 -9.69
N PRO A 84 -4.85 -9.05 -10.07
CA PRO A 84 -5.63 -9.84 -9.10
C PRO A 84 -4.79 -10.62 -8.07
N GLY A 85 -3.64 -11.17 -8.50
CA GLY A 85 -2.74 -11.92 -7.61
C GLY A 85 -2.10 -11.03 -6.55
N GLU A 86 -1.62 -9.86 -6.95
CA GLU A 86 -1.03 -8.86 -6.04
C GLU A 86 -2.08 -8.25 -5.11
N LEU A 87 -3.29 -7.99 -5.62
CA LEU A 87 -4.41 -7.50 -4.82
C LEU A 87 -4.81 -8.52 -3.75
N ARG A 88 -4.79 -9.82 -4.07
CA ARG A 88 -5.04 -10.88 -3.10
C ARG A 88 -4.03 -10.83 -1.95
N THR A 89 -2.75 -10.62 -2.22
CA THR A 89 -1.72 -10.48 -1.17
C THR A 89 -2.06 -9.35 -0.21
N ILE A 90 -2.47 -8.18 -0.73
CA ILE A 90 -2.86 -7.03 0.10
C ILE A 90 -4.12 -7.36 0.93
N VAL A 91 -5.15 -7.90 0.29
CA VAL A 91 -6.40 -8.30 0.97
C VAL A 91 -6.12 -9.30 2.10
N SER A 92 -5.23 -10.27 1.88
CA SER A 92 -4.85 -11.27 2.88
C SER A 92 -4.23 -10.63 4.13
N ALA A 93 -3.41 -9.59 3.99
CA ALA A 93 -2.87 -8.86 5.13
C ALA A 93 -3.98 -8.19 5.97
N TYR A 94 -4.99 -7.60 5.32
CA TYR A 94 -6.14 -7.00 6.00
C TYR A 94 -7.09 -8.03 6.62
N ILE A 95 -7.27 -9.21 6.00
CA ILE A 95 -8.04 -10.32 6.61
C ILE A 95 -7.36 -10.81 7.89
N ALA A 96 -6.03 -10.80 7.93
CA ALA A 96 -5.25 -11.22 9.09
C ALA A 96 -5.52 -10.35 10.35
N HIS A 97 -6.15 -9.17 10.20
CA HIS A 97 -6.60 -8.34 11.33
C HIS A 97 -7.61 -9.08 12.23
N ALA A 98 -8.41 -10.00 11.69
CA ALA A 98 -9.30 -10.83 12.51
C ALA A 98 -8.50 -11.70 13.48
N GLY A 99 -7.41 -12.32 13.00
CA GLY A 99 -6.49 -13.09 13.83
C GLY A 99 -5.78 -12.21 14.86
N TYR A 100 -5.43 -10.97 14.51
CA TYR A 100 -4.87 -10.01 15.46
C TYR A 100 -5.84 -9.67 16.60
N GLN A 101 -7.11 -9.40 16.27
CA GLN A 101 -8.15 -9.13 17.27
C GLN A 101 -8.41 -10.34 18.17
N GLN A 102 -8.40 -11.54 17.61
CA GLN A 102 -8.51 -12.77 18.41
C GLN A 102 -7.32 -12.92 19.36
N ALA A 103 -6.10 -12.69 18.87
CA ALA A 103 -4.88 -12.75 19.68
C ALA A 103 -4.85 -11.69 20.80
N SER A 104 -5.59 -10.58 20.66
CA SER A 104 -5.68 -9.54 21.68
C SER A 104 -6.72 -9.83 22.76
N THR A 105 -7.78 -10.58 22.44
CA THR A 105 -8.90 -10.84 23.37
C THR A 105 -8.79 -12.19 24.08
N ASP A 106 -8.18 -13.18 23.44
CA ASP A 106 -8.10 -14.53 23.97
C ASP A 106 -6.91 -14.65 24.96
N SER A 107 -7.24 -14.69 26.25
CA SER A 107 -6.29 -14.88 27.35
C SER A 107 -5.86 -16.33 27.54
N GLU A 108 -6.55 -17.29 26.93
CA GLU A 108 -6.27 -18.73 27.06
C GLU A 108 -5.21 -19.22 26.05
N LEU A 109 -4.98 -18.44 24.98
CA LEU A 109 -3.92 -18.72 24.01
C LEU A 109 -2.53 -18.79 24.67
N PRO A 110 -1.81 -19.92 24.54
CA PRO A 110 -0.43 -20.04 25.01
C PRO A 110 0.45 -18.93 24.40
N PRO A 111 1.37 -18.34 25.18
CA PRO A 111 2.21 -17.22 24.71
C PRO A 111 2.99 -17.53 23.43
N GLU A 112 3.48 -18.76 23.30
CA GLU A 112 4.23 -19.23 22.13
C GLU A 112 3.36 -19.25 20.86
N VAL A 113 2.14 -19.80 20.97
CA VAL A 113 1.17 -19.86 19.86
C VAL A 113 0.74 -18.46 19.45
N ARG A 114 0.51 -17.57 20.42
CA ARG A 114 0.18 -16.16 20.18
C ARG A 114 1.30 -15.45 19.42
N ARG A 115 2.55 -15.66 19.84
CA ARG A 115 3.73 -15.07 19.18
C ARG A 115 3.89 -15.57 17.75
N GLU A 116 3.69 -16.86 17.53
CA GLU A 116 3.76 -17.46 16.18
C GLU A 116 2.65 -16.92 15.26
N ALA A 117 1.42 -16.82 15.77
CA ALA A 117 0.31 -16.22 15.03
C ALA A 117 0.60 -14.76 14.65
N LEU A 118 1.12 -13.96 15.57
CA LEU A 118 1.53 -12.57 15.30
C LEU A 118 2.70 -12.49 14.32
N ALA A 119 3.64 -13.44 14.35
CA ALA A 119 4.72 -13.52 13.37
C ALA A 119 4.20 -13.80 11.95
N ALA A 120 3.22 -14.70 11.81
CA ALA A 120 2.57 -14.97 10.52
C ALA A 120 1.79 -13.74 10.01
N ILE A 121 1.09 -13.02 10.88
CA ILE A 121 0.39 -11.77 10.52
C ILE A 121 1.40 -10.71 10.07
N LEU A 122 2.53 -10.59 10.76
CA LEU A 122 3.60 -9.66 10.40
C LEU A 122 4.19 -10.00 9.04
N ALA A 123 4.44 -11.28 8.74
CA ALA A 123 4.93 -11.72 7.44
C ALA A 123 3.96 -11.34 6.31
N ALA A 124 2.66 -11.53 6.52
CA ALA A 124 1.65 -11.11 5.55
C ALA A 124 1.65 -9.59 5.31
N HIS A 125 1.90 -8.78 6.34
CA HIS A 125 2.03 -7.32 6.20
C HIS A 125 3.28 -6.95 5.39
N VAL A 126 4.40 -7.61 5.64
CA VAL A 126 5.66 -7.39 4.90
C VAL A 126 5.47 -7.70 3.41
N ASP A 127 4.87 -8.84 3.08
CA ASP A 127 4.61 -9.23 1.69
C ASP A 127 3.70 -8.22 0.97
N ALA A 128 2.64 -7.77 1.64
CA ALA A 128 1.72 -6.78 1.08
C ALA A 128 2.37 -5.39 0.93
N LEU A 129 3.23 -4.99 1.87
CA LEU A 129 4.02 -3.76 1.75
C LEU A 129 4.96 -3.81 0.55
N GLU A 130 5.62 -4.93 0.30
CA GLU A 130 6.50 -5.08 -0.87
C GLU A 130 5.71 -4.95 -2.18
N VAL A 131 4.52 -5.56 -2.26
CA VAL A 131 3.62 -5.37 -3.41
C VAL A 131 3.25 -3.89 -3.59
N LEU A 132 2.75 -3.24 -2.55
CA LEU A 132 2.37 -1.83 -2.59
C LEU A 132 3.56 -0.94 -2.95
N ARG A 133 4.74 -1.25 -2.43
CA ARG A 133 5.97 -0.51 -2.69
C ARG A 133 6.35 -0.54 -4.17
N ARG A 134 6.25 -1.70 -4.82
CA ARG A 134 6.53 -1.85 -6.27
C ARG A 134 5.51 -1.11 -7.14
N CYS A 135 4.24 -1.11 -6.76
CA CYS A 135 3.15 -0.53 -7.55
C CYS A 135 3.01 0.99 -7.37
N ALA A 136 3.19 1.48 -6.14
CA ALA A 136 2.88 2.85 -5.74
C ALA A 136 4.05 3.83 -5.97
N PHE A 137 5.29 3.36 -5.88
CA PHE A 137 6.48 4.20 -5.88
C PHE A 137 7.40 3.98 -7.08
N SER A 138 7.94 5.08 -7.59
CA SER A 138 9.02 5.08 -8.57
C SER A 138 10.31 4.46 -8.00
N ARG A 139 11.25 4.10 -8.88
CA ARG A 139 12.57 3.57 -8.46
C ARG A 139 13.38 4.57 -7.63
N ALA A 140 13.16 5.87 -7.80
CA ALA A 140 13.84 6.91 -7.02
C ALA A 140 13.22 7.01 -5.62
N GLU A 141 11.89 7.04 -5.54
CA GLU A 141 11.16 7.06 -4.26
C GLU A 141 11.44 5.81 -3.42
N ARG A 142 11.51 4.63 -4.05
CA ARG A 142 11.85 3.38 -3.35
C ARG A 142 13.21 3.43 -2.66
N ARG A 143 14.24 3.96 -3.32
CA ARG A 143 15.57 4.13 -2.71
C ARG A 143 15.55 5.09 -1.52
N GLY A 144 14.68 6.10 -1.56
CA GLY A 144 14.48 7.01 -0.43
C GLY A 144 13.85 6.33 0.78
N LEU A 145 12.94 5.37 0.56
CA LEU A 145 12.34 4.57 1.63
C LEU A 145 13.36 3.64 2.30
N ASP A 146 14.23 2.98 1.52
CA ASP A 146 15.28 2.10 2.08
C ASP A 146 16.24 2.87 3.00
N GLY A 147 16.70 4.05 2.54
CA GLY A 147 17.61 4.88 3.34
C GLY A 147 16.95 5.51 4.58
N ALA A 148 15.61 5.52 4.66
CA ALA A 148 14.88 5.94 5.86
C ALA A 148 14.77 4.78 6.87
N ASP A 149 14.48 3.56 6.39
CA ASP A 149 14.43 2.35 7.23
C ASP A 149 15.80 2.04 7.86
N GLU A 150 16.89 2.09 7.08
CA GLU A 150 18.26 1.87 7.59
C GLU A 150 18.64 2.89 8.67
N ARG A 151 18.22 4.14 8.49
CA ARG A 151 18.50 5.21 9.46
C ARG A 151 17.73 4.97 10.77
N ASN A 152 16.48 4.52 10.68
CA ASN A 152 15.64 4.26 11.85
C ASN A 152 16.14 3.04 12.66
N ASP A 153 16.65 2.01 11.98
CA ASP A 153 17.25 0.83 12.62
C ASP A 153 18.56 1.17 13.35
N SER A 154 19.41 2.01 12.74
CA SER A 154 20.65 2.48 13.40
C SER A 154 20.38 3.26 14.69
N THR A 155 19.33 4.09 14.72
CA THR A 155 18.91 4.80 15.95
C THR A 155 18.28 3.89 17.00
N ARG A 156 17.65 2.77 16.60
CA ARG A 156 17.10 1.78 17.54
C ARG A 156 18.21 0.98 18.23
N SER A 157 19.33 0.73 17.54
CA SER A 157 20.48 0.01 18.09
C SER A 157 21.31 0.82 19.10
N GLU A 158 21.28 2.15 19.06
CA GLU A 158 22.03 3.01 20.00
C GLU A 158 21.29 3.30 21.32
N GLY A 159 20.02 2.89 21.44
CA GLY A 159 19.11 3.30 22.52
C GLY A 159 18.99 2.38 23.75
N VAL A 160 19.85 1.37 23.94
CA VAL A 160 19.81 0.49 25.13
C VAL A 160 20.90 0.90 26.13
N PRO A 161 20.63 1.81 27.10
CA PRO A 161 21.52 1.99 28.23
C PRO A 161 21.41 0.76 29.13
N THR A 162 22.47 -0.05 29.16
CA THR A 162 22.66 -1.13 30.12
C THR A 162 22.52 -0.54 31.53
N ARG A 163 21.45 -0.92 32.24
CA ARG A 163 21.28 -0.63 33.67
C ARG A 163 22.27 -1.48 34.47
N GLU A 164 23.54 -1.11 34.42
CA GLU A 164 24.56 -1.56 35.36
C GLU A 164 25.30 -0.33 35.86
N THR A 165 24.77 0.27 36.92
CA THR A 165 25.50 0.88 38.04
C THR A 165 24.53 1.78 38.79
N LEU A 166 24.12 1.34 39.98
CA LEU A 166 23.90 2.14 41.18
C LEU A 166 23.43 1.15 42.26
N SER A 167 24.43 0.49 42.84
CA SER A 167 24.36 0.03 44.23
C SER A 167 24.93 1.11 45.14
#